data_AF-A0A3C0N9I7-F1
#
_entry.id   AF-A0A3C0N9I7-F1
#
_cell.length_a   1.000
_cell.length_b   1.000
_cell.length_c   1.000
_cell.angle_alpha   90.00
_cell.angle_beta   90.00
_cell.angle_gamma   90.00
#
_symmetry.space_group_name_H-M   'P 1'
#
loop_
_entity.id
_entity.type
_entity.pdbx_description
1 polymer ?
#
loop_
_entity_poly.entity_id
_entity_poly.type
_entity_poly.pdbx_seq_one_letter_code
_entity_poly.pdbx_strand_id
1 'polypeptide(L)' 'MKEDSAGRNRPLAQERLRFQVRVPPEQHRALAIKAAEAGVSLNRYVSSKLLA' A
#
# COMPACT_ATOMS: atom_id res chain seq x y z
N MET A 1 6.25 31.38 3.60
CA MET A 1 6.45 31.23 5.06
C MET A 1 5.37 30.32 5.63
N LYS A 2 5.70 29.06 5.89
CA LYS A 2 5.16 28.26 7.00
C LYS A 2 6.30 27.34 7.43
N GLU A 3 7.10 27.87 8.35
CA GLU A 3 7.74 27.07 9.41
C GLU A 3 6.61 26.27 10.07
N ASP A 4 6.72 24.95 10.27
CA ASP A 4 7.42 24.39 11.41
C ASP A 4 8.19 23.12 11.05
N SER A 5 9.50 23.28 10.92
CA SER A 5 10.50 22.22 11.05
C SER A 5 10.77 21.91 12.53
N ALA A 6 9.71 21.65 13.32
CA ALA A 6 9.82 21.09 14.66
C ALA A 6 9.88 19.56 14.56
N GLY A 7 10.93 18.96 15.14
CA GLY A 7 11.29 17.56 14.97
C GLY A 7 10.14 16.56 15.13
N ARG A 8 9.71 15.97 14.01
CA ARG A 8 8.87 14.77 14.04
C ARG A 8 9.73 13.58 14.48
N ASN A 9 9.92 13.39 15.79
CA ASN A 9 10.37 12.13 16.36
C ASN A 9 9.21 11.12 16.37
N ARG A 10 8.61 10.89 15.20
CA ARG A 10 7.63 9.82 15.03
C ARG A 10 8.40 8.54 14.76
N PRO A 11 8.04 7.40 15.38
CA PRO A 11 8.67 6.14 15.06
C PRO A 11 8.56 5.90 13.54
N LEU A 12 9.65 5.55 12.88
CA LEU A 12 9.65 5.24 11.44
C LEU A 12 8.62 4.16 11.09
N ALA A 13 8.30 3.29 12.05
CA ALA A 13 7.24 2.28 11.95
C ALA A 13 5.82 2.86 11.75
N GLN A 14 5.59 4.12 12.11
CA GLN A 14 4.30 4.81 11.96
C GLN A 14 4.27 5.72 10.71
N GLU A 15 5.36 5.77 9.94
CA GLU A 15 5.41 6.52 8.69
C GLU A 15 4.66 5.75 7.60
N ARG A 16 3.84 6.46 6.79
CA ARG A 16 3.16 5.83 5.67
C ARG A 16 4.14 5.58 4.54
N LEU A 17 4.58 4.33 4.42
CA LEU A 17 5.50 3.89 3.36
C LEU A 17 4.72 3.51 2.08
N ARG A 18 5.36 3.72 0.93
CA ARG A 18 4.85 3.28 -0.38
C ARG A 18 5.74 2.16 -0.89
N PHE A 19 5.15 1.00 -1.15
CA PHE A 19 5.84 -0.14 -1.74
C PHE A 19 5.41 -0.29 -3.20
N GLN A 20 6.35 -0.11 -4.14
CA GLN A 20 6.08 -0.17 -5.58
C GLN A 20 6.70 -1.43 -6.16
N VAL A 21 5.88 -2.29 -6.75
CA VAL A 21 6.31 -3.56 -7.37
C VAL A 21 5.96 -3.52 -8.85
N ARG A 22 6.88 -3.97 -9.68
CA ARG A 22 6.61 -4.22 -11.09
C ARG A 22 6.02 -5.62 -11.23
N VAL A 23 4.79 -5.69 -11.73
CA VAL A 23 4.12 -6.94 -12.06
C VAL A 23 3.70 -6.91 -13.52
N PRO A 24 3.68 -8.04 -14.24
CA PRO A 24 3.17 -8.05 -15.59
C PRO A 24 1.67 -7.69 -15.60
N PRO A 25 1.16 -7.16 -16.73
CA PRO A 25 -0.21 -6.64 -16.81
C PRO A 25 -1.28 -7.70 -16.54
N GLU A 26 -1.01 -8.96 -16.90
CA GLU A 26 -1.92 -10.10 -16.69
C GLU A 26 -2.13 -10.37 -15.19
N GLN A 27 -1.04 -10.42 -14.42
CA GLN A 27 -1.09 -10.58 -12.97
C GLN A 27 -1.75 -9.39 -12.29
N HIS A 28 -1.49 -8.17 -12.75
CA HIS A 28 -2.17 -6.98 -12.23
C HIS A 28 -3.68 -7.08 -12.42
N ARG A 29 -4.15 -7.48 -13.61
CA ARG A 29 -5.59 -7.68 -13.88
C ARG A 29 -6.18 -8.76 -12.99
N ALA A 30 -5.52 -9.91 -12.87
CA ALA A 30 -5.99 -11.01 -12.04
C ALA A 30 -6.13 -10.59 -10.56
N LEU A 31 -5.17 -9.83 -10.03
CA LEU A 31 -5.24 -9.31 -8.66
C LEU A 31 -6.35 -8.27 -8.50
N ALA A 32 -6.54 -7.38 -9.49
CA ALA A 32 -7.59 -6.37 -9.46
C ALA A 32 -8.99 -6.99 -9.46
N ILE A 33 -9.21 -8.03 -10.28
CA ILE A 33 -10.47 -8.78 -10.31
C ILE A 33 -10.74 -9.43 -8.95
N LYS A 34 -9.77 -10.16 -8.40
CA LYS A 34 -9.92 -10.81 -7.09
C LYS A 34 -10.18 -9.82 -5.95
N ALA A 35 -9.56 -8.64 -6.00
CA ALA A 35 -9.80 -7.58 -5.03
C ALA A 35 -11.24 -7.04 -5.15
N ALA A 36 -11.72 -6.83 -6.37
CA ALA A 36 -13.10 -6.41 -6.64
C ALA A 36 -14.13 -7.46 -6.20
N GLU A 37 -13.88 -8.74 -6.46
CA GLU A 37 -14.71 -9.86 -5.99
C GLU A 37 -14.79 -9.92 -4.46
N ALA A 38 -13.68 -9.64 -3.78
CA ALA A 38 -13.63 -9.55 -2.32
C ALA A 38 -14.18 -8.22 -1.76
N GLY A 39 -14.59 -7.28 -2.60
CA GLY A 39 -15.12 -5.98 -2.19
C GLY A 39 -14.10 -5.08 -1.47
N VAL A 40 -12.81 -5.28 -1.69
CA VAL A 40 -11.73 -4.54 -1.03
C VAL A 40 -10.84 -3.82 -2.04
N SER A 41 -10.10 -2.81 -1.58
CA SER A 41 -9.09 -2.18 -2.43
C SER A 41 -7.97 -3.16 -2.77
N LEU A 42 -7.39 -2.99 -3.96
CA LEU A 42 -6.25 -3.79 -4.41
C LEU A 42 -5.09 -3.77 -3.40
N ASN A 43 -4.79 -2.60 -2.83
CA ASN A 43 -3.74 -2.48 -1.82
C ASN A 43 -4.05 -3.34 -0.58
N ARG A 44 -5.30 -3.33 -0.10
CA ARG A 44 -5.70 -4.16 1.05
C ARG A 44 -5.66 -5.66 0.72
N TYR A 45 -6.08 -6.05 -0.49
CA TYR A 45 -6.00 -7.43 -0.95
C TYR A 45 -4.56 -7.93 -1.02
N VAL A 46 -3.64 -7.13 -1.55
CA VAL A 46 -2.23 -7.50 -1.60
C VAL A 46 -1.62 -7.54 -0.20
N SER A 47 -1.92 -6.56 0.66
CA SER A 47 -1.44 -6.57 2.05
C SER A 47 -1.92 -7.79 2.83
N SER A 48 -3.17 -8.24 2.65
CA SER A 48 -3.65 -9.45 3.33
C SER A 48 -2.95 -10.72 2.85
N LYS A 49 -2.53 -10.77 1.58
CA LYS A 49 -1.74 -11.88 1.03
C LYS A 49 -0.26 -11.85 1.43
N LEU A 50 0.29 -10.67 1.75
CA LEU A 50 1.68 -10.54 2.21
C LEU A 50 1.86 -10.80 3.71
N LEU A 51 0.79 -10.63 4.50
CA LEU A 51 0.80 -10.85 5.95
C LEU A 51 0.38 -12.27 6.36
N ALA A 52 -0.19 -13.04 5.43
CA ALA A 52 -0.54 -14.44 5.61
C ALA A 52 0.70 -15.33 5.37
#